data_AF-A0A427BAW9-F1
#
_entry.id   AF-A0A427BAW9-F1
#
_cell.length_a   1.000
_cell.length_b   1.000
_cell.length_c   1.000
_cell.angle_alpha   90.00
_cell.angle_beta   90.00
_cell.angle_gamma   90.00
#
_symmetry.space_group_name_H-M   'P 1'
#
loop_
_entity.id
_entity.type
_entity.pdbx_description
1 polymer ?
#
loop_
_entity_poly.entity_id
_entity_poly.type
_entity_poly.pdbx_seq_one_letter_code
_entity_poly.pdbx_strand_id
1 'polypeptide(L)'
;MAQAPDLASVYHVKLREAYETEDKLKDPQNLKRSEEELSSLLDDAEAQLSVTTYLAGEYFTMADSMFVPILARIALLNLEEEYISCRPKIAAYYDLVKHRPSYKKVIGRYFSGWRKYRSLSKTSCFLCIRSMFRKY
;
A
#
# COMPACT_ATOMS: atom_id res chain seq x y z
N MET A 1 -29.10 10.35 4.23
CA MET A 1 -29.74 11.66 3.98
C MET A 1 -30.93 11.93 4.88
N ALA A 2 -31.78 10.95 5.24
CA ALA A 2 -32.95 11.18 6.11
C ALA A 2 -32.62 11.68 7.53
N GLN A 3 -31.43 11.36 8.07
CA GLN A 3 -31.02 11.78 9.43
C GLN A 3 -30.25 13.11 9.47
N ALA A 4 -29.72 13.58 8.33
CA ALA A 4 -28.93 14.82 8.20
C ALA A 4 -29.06 15.35 6.76
N PRO A 5 -30.18 16.03 6.42
CA PRO A 5 -30.48 16.47 5.07
C PRO A 5 -29.62 17.67 4.62
N ASP A 6 -29.14 18.48 5.57
CA ASP A 6 -28.24 19.61 5.37
C ASP A 6 -26.87 19.18 4.79
N LEU A 7 -26.41 17.98 5.11
CA LEU A 7 -25.16 17.41 4.58
C LEU A 7 -25.31 16.74 3.21
N ALA A 8 -26.53 16.68 2.65
CA ALA A 8 -26.79 15.96 1.41
C ALA A 8 -25.94 16.48 0.24
N SER A 9 -25.82 17.80 0.10
CA SER A 9 -25.03 18.44 -0.96
C SER A 9 -23.54 18.13 -0.82
N VAL A 10 -22.98 18.26 0.38
CA VAL A 10 -21.58 17.95 0.68
C VAL A 10 -21.27 16.47 0.41
N TYR A 11 -22.19 15.58 0.77
CA TYR A 11 -22.06 14.15 0.51
C TYR A 11 -21.98 13.85 -0.99
N HIS A 12 -22.84 14.48 -1.81
CA HIS A 12 -22.79 14.31 -3.26
C HIS A 12 -21.49 14.84 -3.88
N VAL A 13 -20.96 15.95 -3.37
CA VAL A 13 -19.65 16.47 -3.81
C VAL A 13 -18.54 15.47 -3.47
N LYS A 14 -18.51 14.95 -2.23
CA LYS A 14 -17.52 13.96 -1.82
C LYS A 14 -17.62 12.64 -2.59
N LEU A 15 -18.83 12.20 -2.92
CA LEU A 15 -19.02 11.06 -3.80
C LEU A 15 -18.43 11.30 -5.17
N ARG A 16 -18.70 12.46 -5.78
CA ARG A 16 -18.16 12.82 -7.09
C ARG A 16 -16.63 12.83 -7.07
N GLU A 17 -16.02 13.50 -6.09
CA GLU A 17 -14.57 13.51 -5.90
C GLU A 17 -13.99 12.09 -5.80
N ALA A 18 -14.65 11.20 -5.04
CA ALA A 18 -14.24 9.81 -4.91
C ALA A 18 -14.34 9.02 -6.23
N TYR A 19 -15.36 9.29 -7.07
CA TYR A 19 -15.49 8.66 -8.39
C TYR A 19 -14.43 9.17 -9.37
N GLU A 20 -14.24 10.49 -9.45
CA GLU A 20 -13.21 11.09 -10.29
C GLU A 20 -11.81 10.60 -9.91
N THR A 21 -11.57 10.40 -8.61
CA THR A 21 -10.31 9.83 -8.11
C THR A 21 -10.16 8.38 -8.57
N GLU A 22 -11.20 7.55 -8.45
CA GLU A 22 -11.13 6.16 -8.93
C GLU A 22 -10.89 6.08 -10.44
N ASP A 23 -11.56 6.92 -11.23
CA ASP A 23 -11.39 6.95 -12.68
C ASP A 23 -9.98 7.40 -13.07
N LYS A 24 -9.44 8.42 -12.39
CA LYS A 24 -8.03 8.85 -12.58
C LYS A 24 -7.03 7.74 -12.23
N LEU A 25 -7.31 6.95 -11.20
CA LEU A 25 -6.46 5.83 -10.80
C LEU A 25 -6.49 4.67 -11.80
N LYS A 26 -7.50 4.59 -12.68
CA LYS A 26 -7.58 3.61 -13.77
C LYS A 26 -6.93 4.09 -15.06
N ASP A 27 -6.56 5.37 -15.13
CA ASP A 27 -5.90 5.93 -16.31
C ASP A 27 -4.54 5.22 -16.54
N PRO A 28 -4.31 4.63 -17.72
CA PRO A 28 -3.08 3.89 -18.00
C PRO A 28 -1.80 4.72 -17.85
N GLN A 29 -1.84 6.03 -18.13
CA GLN A 29 -0.68 6.90 -17.98
C GLN A 29 -0.38 7.17 -16.51
N ASN A 30 -1.42 7.39 -15.70
CA ASN A 30 -1.25 7.56 -14.26
C ASN A 30 -0.73 6.28 -13.58
N LEU A 31 -1.21 5.12 -14.01
CA LEU A 31 -0.72 3.82 -13.52
C LEU A 31 0.76 3.65 -13.83
N LYS A 32 1.15 3.80 -15.10
CA LYS A 32 2.55 3.69 -15.53
C LYS A 32 3.46 4.65 -14.77
N ARG A 33 3.05 5.91 -14.64
CA ARG A 33 3.80 6.91 -13.87
C ARG A 33 3.95 6.51 -12.39
N SER A 34 2.89 5.96 -11.79
CA SER A 34 2.94 5.51 -10.39
C SER A 34 3.89 4.33 -10.20
N GLU A 35 3.94 3.39 -11.17
CA GLU A 35 4.88 2.28 -11.18
C GLU A 35 6.34 2.75 -11.33
N GLU A 36 6.58 3.75 -12.18
CA GLU A 36 7.89 4.39 -12.35
C GLU A 36 8.33 5.12 -11.07
N GLU A 37 7.45 5.90 -10.44
CA GLU A 37 7.72 6.59 -9.17
C GLU A 37 8.00 5.61 -8.03
N LEU A 38 7.24 4.50 -7.96
CA LEU A 38 7.49 3.42 -6.99
C LEU A 38 8.85 2.77 -7.23
N SER A 39 9.18 2.46 -8.49
CA SER A 39 10.46 1.84 -8.85
C SER A 39 11.63 2.73 -8.46
N SER A 40 11.57 4.03 -8.78
CA SER A 40 12.59 5.01 -8.40
C SER A 40 12.77 5.09 -6.88
N LEU A 41 11.67 5.14 -6.12
CA LEU A 41 11.73 5.19 -4.65
C LEU A 41 12.40 3.94 -4.06
N LEU A 42 12.13 2.76 -4.64
CA LEU A 42 12.76 1.51 -4.22
C LEU A 42 14.24 1.45 -4.63
N ASP A 43 14.61 2.01 -5.77
CA ASP A 43 16.01 2.09 -6.19
C ASP A 43 16.82 3.00 -5.26
N ASP A 44 16.26 4.16 -4.87
CA ASP A 44 16.88 5.05 -3.89
C ASP A 44 17.05 4.37 -2.52
N ALA A 45 16.03 3.63 -2.07
CA ALA A 45 16.09 2.87 -0.83
C ALA A 45 17.11 1.72 -0.90
N GLU A 46 17.20 1.00 -2.01
CA GLU A 46 18.21 -0.04 -2.25
C GLU A 46 19.63 0.55 -2.18
N ALA A 47 19.86 1.69 -2.83
CA ALA A 47 21.14 2.40 -2.79
C ALA A 47 21.50 2.83 -1.36
N GLN A 48 20.55 3.39 -0.60
CA GLN A 48 20.78 3.78 0.78
C GLN A 48 21.07 2.58 1.70
N LEU A 49 20.30 1.50 1.58
CA LEU A 49 20.48 0.26 2.36
C LEU A 49 21.73 -0.53 1.97
N SER A 50 22.38 -0.18 0.86
CA SER A 50 23.72 -0.69 0.54
C SER A 50 24.81 -0.13 1.45
N VAL A 51 24.56 1.05 2.04
CA VAL A 51 25.51 1.79 2.88
C VAL A 51 25.18 1.64 4.37
N THR A 52 23.90 1.67 4.73
CA THR A 52 23.43 1.69 6.14
C THR A 52 22.48 0.54 6.45
N THR A 53 22.44 0.12 7.72
CA THR A 53 21.55 -0.98 8.17
C THR A 53 20.05 -0.65 8.03
N TYR A 54 19.68 0.61 8.30
CA TYR A 54 18.32 1.16 8.15
C TYR A 54 18.36 2.41 7.25
N LEU A 55 17.20 2.94 6.87
CA LEU A 55 17.13 4.04 5.88
C LEU A 55 17.84 5.32 6.29
N ALA A 56 17.97 5.59 7.58
CA ALA A 56 18.58 6.79 8.11
C ALA A 56 19.82 6.52 8.99
N GLY A 57 20.48 5.38 8.81
CA GLY A 57 21.70 5.00 9.55
C GLY A 57 21.60 3.64 10.22
N GLU A 58 22.27 3.49 11.38
CA GLU A 58 22.39 2.20 12.07
C GLU A 58 21.20 1.83 12.97
N TYR A 59 20.30 2.79 13.21
CA TYR A 59 19.14 2.60 14.08
C TYR A 59 17.84 2.76 13.31
N PHE A 60 16.82 2.00 13.71
CA PHE A 60 15.48 2.12 13.16
C PHE A 60 14.87 3.47 13.54
N THR A 61 14.38 4.22 12.56
CA THR A 61 13.84 5.57 12.73
C THR A 61 12.43 5.72 12.16
N MET A 62 11.92 6.95 12.16
CA MET A 62 10.65 7.29 11.51
C MET A 62 10.67 7.00 10.00
N ALA A 63 11.82 7.11 9.33
CA ALA A 63 11.94 6.78 7.91
C ALA A 63 11.55 5.33 7.65
N ASP A 64 12.06 4.40 8.47
CA ASP A 64 11.72 2.98 8.40
C ASP A 64 10.25 2.73 8.75
N SER A 65 9.71 3.41 9.76
CA SER A 65 8.28 3.33 10.09
C SER A 65 7.36 3.70 8.93
N MET A 66 7.78 4.64 8.06
CA MET A 66 7.01 5.06 6.90
C MET A 66 7.23 4.17 5.68
N PHE A 67 8.42 3.59 5.54
CA PHE A 67 8.77 2.74 4.41
C PHE A 67 8.27 1.30 4.54
N VAL A 68 8.36 0.70 5.72
CA VAL A 68 7.92 -0.69 5.97
C VAL A 68 6.48 -0.97 5.52
N PRO A 69 5.49 -0.08 5.74
CA PRO A 69 4.13 -0.26 5.20
C PRO A 69 4.07 -0.41 3.68
N ILE A 70 4.96 0.24 2.92
CA ILE A 70 5.03 0.14 1.46
C ILE A 70 5.42 -1.29 1.08
N LEU A 71 6.52 -1.81 1.66
CA LEU A 71 6.97 -3.19 1.44
C LEU A 71 5.92 -4.22 1.87
N ALA A 72 5.26 -3.99 3.00
CA ALA A 72 4.16 -4.82 3.47
C ALA A 72 2.98 -4.85 2.49
N ARG A 73 2.69 -3.73 1.82
CA ARG A 73 1.62 -3.65 0.82
C ARG A 73 1.97 -4.39 -0.46
N ILE A 74 3.21 -4.26 -0.94
CA ILE A 74 3.75 -5.02 -2.08
C ILE A 74 3.61 -6.52 -1.80
N ALA A 75 4.02 -6.97 -0.61
CA ALA A 75 3.88 -8.36 -0.18
C ALA A 75 2.42 -8.83 -0.11
N LEU A 76 1.54 -8.00 0.43
CA LEU A 76 0.11 -8.29 0.49
C LEU A 76 -0.51 -8.49 -0.91
N LEU A 77 -0.01 -7.77 -1.92
CA LEU A 77 -0.47 -7.86 -3.31
C LEU A 77 0.23 -8.96 -4.11
N ASN A 78 1.14 -9.73 -3.50
CA ASN A 78 1.98 -10.74 -4.14
C ASN A 78 2.86 -10.20 -5.27
N LEU A 79 3.37 -8.97 -5.09
CA LEU A 79 4.28 -8.31 -6.05
C LEU A 79 5.74 -8.34 -5.56
N GLU A 80 6.08 -9.22 -4.63
CA GLU A 80 7.43 -9.29 -4.03
C GLU A 80 8.49 -9.62 -5.06
N GLU A 81 8.21 -10.56 -5.98
CA GLU A 81 9.18 -10.93 -7.02
C GLU A 81 9.53 -9.77 -7.96
N GLU A 82 8.56 -8.91 -8.24
CA GLU A 82 8.72 -7.78 -9.16
C GLU A 82 9.47 -6.61 -8.52
N TYR A 83 9.16 -6.31 -7.24
CA TYR A 83 9.64 -5.06 -6.61
C TYR A 83 10.66 -5.27 -5.47
N ILE A 84 10.68 -6.44 -4.82
CA ILE A 84 11.52 -6.70 -3.63
C ILE A 84 12.63 -7.71 -3.95
N SER A 85 12.32 -8.87 -4.53
CA SER A 85 13.32 -9.93 -4.77
C SER A 85 14.44 -9.49 -5.71
N CYS A 86 14.16 -8.56 -6.63
CA CYS A 86 15.15 -7.96 -7.54
C CYS A 86 16.11 -6.96 -6.85
N ARG A 87 15.85 -6.59 -5.60
CA ARG A 87 16.58 -5.58 -4.81
C ARG A 87 17.13 -6.23 -3.52
N PRO A 88 18.33 -6.83 -3.55
CA PRO A 88 18.81 -7.69 -2.46
C PRO A 88 18.97 -6.98 -1.11
N LYS A 89 19.31 -5.68 -1.09
CA LYS A 89 19.43 -4.94 0.18
C LYS A 89 18.06 -4.68 0.79
N ILE A 90 17.07 -4.31 0.00
CA ILE A 90 15.66 -4.21 0.43
C ILE A 90 15.15 -5.57 0.90
N ALA A 91 15.41 -6.65 0.17
CA ALA A 91 14.97 -7.99 0.56
C ALA A 91 15.52 -8.37 1.95
N ALA A 92 16.84 -8.22 2.16
CA ALA A 92 17.49 -8.49 3.44
C ALA A 92 16.99 -7.56 4.57
N TYR A 93 16.85 -6.26 4.28
CA TYR A 93 16.27 -5.29 5.19
C TYR A 93 14.84 -5.67 5.59
N TYR A 94 14.02 -6.09 4.63
CA TYR A 94 12.63 -6.40 4.86
C TYR A 94 12.48 -7.63 5.76
N ASP A 95 13.34 -8.64 5.57
CA ASP A 95 13.39 -9.79 6.46
C ASP A 95 13.85 -9.41 7.86
N LEU A 96 14.85 -8.54 8.01
CA LEU A 96 15.27 -7.99 9.30
C LEU A 96 14.10 -7.31 10.05
N VAL A 97 13.35 -6.42 9.39
CA VAL A 97 12.23 -5.72 10.04
C VAL A 97 11.05 -6.65 10.38
N LYS A 98 10.81 -7.72 9.60
CA LYS A 98 9.78 -8.73 9.91
C LYS A 98 10.02 -9.43 11.25
N HIS A 99 11.27 -9.54 11.70
CA HIS A 99 11.59 -10.15 13.00
C HIS A 99 11.20 -9.28 14.20
N ARG A 100 11.01 -7.96 14.00
CA ARG A 100 10.71 -7.01 15.09
C ARG A 100 9.37 -7.33 15.78
N PRO A 101 9.28 -7.27 17.12
CA PRO A 101 8.03 -7.47 17.85
C PRO A 101 6.91 -6.51 17.42
N SER A 102 7.26 -5.25 17.14
CA SER A 102 6.32 -4.24 16.65
C SER A 102 5.73 -4.60 15.29
N TYR A 103 6.55 -5.08 14.35
CA TYR A 103 6.10 -5.54 13.05
C TYR A 103 5.10 -6.69 13.18
N LYS A 104 5.44 -7.72 13.97
CA LYS A 104 4.56 -8.88 14.20
C LYS A 104 3.21 -8.45 14.79
N LYS A 105 3.21 -7.48 15.69
CA LYS A 105 2.00 -6.96 16.34
C LYS A 105 1.11 -6.16 15.39
N VAL A 106 1.69 -5.27 14.58
CA VAL A 106 0.93 -4.28 13.78
C VAL A 106 0.64 -4.77 12.36
N ILE A 107 1.58 -5.47 11.72
CA ILE A 107 1.49 -5.89 10.32
C ILE A 107 1.33 -7.42 10.26
N GLY A 108 2.27 -8.17 10.83
CA GLY A 108 2.32 -9.63 10.74
C GLY A 108 1.04 -10.34 11.20
N ARG A 109 0.37 -9.83 12.25
CA ARG A 109 -0.90 -10.37 12.76
C ARG A 109 -2.02 -10.41 11.70
N TYR A 110 -2.07 -9.43 10.80
CA TYR A 110 -3.17 -9.22 9.87
C TYR A 110 -2.88 -9.72 8.46
N PHE A 111 -1.61 -9.66 8.03
CA PHE A 111 -1.23 -9.89 6.64
C PHE A 111 -0.44 -11.18 6.39
N SER A 112 -0.28 -12.04 7.41
CA SER A 112 0.33 -13.37 7.25
C SER A 112 -0.68 -14.48 6.92
N GLY A 113 -0.26 -15.43 6.09
CA GLY A 113 -1.00 -16.66 5.78
C GLY A 113 -2.38 -16.41 5.18
N TRP A 114 -3.38 -17.21 5.58
CA TRP A 114 -4.75 -17.12 5.02
C TRP A 114 -5.47 -15.80 5.38
N ARG A 115 -5.07 -15.12 6.46
CA ARG A 115 -5.74 -13.87 6.91
C ARG A 115 -5.64 -12.75 5.86
N LYS A 116 -4.59 -12.75 5.04
CA LYS A 116 -4.42 -11.79 3.94
C LYS A 116 -5.57 -11.84 2.93
N TYR A 117 -6.05 -13.03 2.59
CA TYR A 117 -7.17 -13.24 1.68
C TYR A 117 -8.51 -12.82 2.28
N ARG A 118 -8.68 -12.89 3.61
CA ARG A 118 -9.88 -12.38 4.29
C ARG A 118 -9.99 -10.86 4.16
N SER A 119 -8.87 -10.15 4.24
CA SER A 119 -8.83 -8.70 4.03
C SER A 119 -9.11 -8.34 2.57
N LEU A 120 -8.47 -9.04 1.63
CA LEU A 120 -8.62 -8.75 0.20
C LEU A 120 -10.01 -9.15 -0.35
N SER A 121 -10.59 -10.25 0.09
CA SER A 121 -11.90 -10.72 -0.39
C SER A 121 -13.03 -9.73 -0.08
N LYS A 122 -13.03 -9.12 1.11
CA LYS A 122 -14.01 -8.08 1.46
C LYS A 122 -13.89 -6.87 0.56
N THR A 123 -12.66 -6.40 0.34
CA THR A 123 -12.38 -5.24 -0.53
C THR A 123 -12.71 -5.56 -1.98
N SER A 124 -12.29 -6.73 -2.49
CA SER A 124 -12.54 -7.15 -3.87
C SER A 124 -14.04 -7.35 -4.12
N CYS A 125 -14.77 -7.96 -3.19
CA CYS A 125 -16.23 -8.10 -3.29
C CYS A 125 -16.92 -6.73 -3.29
N PHE A 126 -16.51 -5.82 -2.40
CA PHE A 126 -17.05 -4.46 -2.36
C PHE A 126 -16.77 -3.68 -3.67
N LEU A 127 -15.55 -3.78 -4.20
CA LEU A 127 -15.17 -3.16 -5.47
C LEU A 127 -15.93 -3.77 -6.66
N CYS A 128 -16.07 -5.09 -6.73
CA CYS A 128 -16.86 -5.76 -7.78
C CYS A 128 -18.34 -5.37 -7.73
N ILE A 129 -18.94 -5.31 -6.53
CA ILE A 129 -20.32 -4.84 -6.36
C ILE A 129 -20.42 -3.38 -6.85
N ARG A 130 -19.51 -2.51 -6.41
CA ARG A 130 -19.48 -1.10 -6.81
C ARG A 130 -19.29 -0.93 -8.32
N SER A 131 -18.40 -1.70 -8.95
CA SER A 131 -18.13 -1.62 -10.39
C SER A 131 -19.29 -2.17 -11.22
N MET A 132 -19.90 -3.29 -10.80
CA MET A 132 -21.03 -3.90 -11.51
C MET A 132 -22.28 -3.03 -11.48
N PHE A 133 -22.57 -2.43 -10.32
CA PHE A 133 -23.80 -1.68 -10.19
C PHE A 133 -23.69 -0.24 -10.69
N ARG A 134 -22.48 0.28 -10.98
CA ARG A 134 -22.25 1.72 -11.32
C ARG A 134 -23.07 2.66 -10.41
N LYS A 135 -23.34 2.24 -9.18
CA LYS A 135 -24.26 2.88 -8.23
C LYS A 135 -23.43 3.40 -7.08
N TYR A 136 -23.40 4.72 -6.93
CA TYR A 136 -24.45 5.42 -6.18
C TYR A 136 -25.02 6.54 -7.03
#